data_AF-A0AB33Z1R6-F1
#
_entry.id   AF-A0AB33Z1R6-F1
#
_cell.length_a   1.000
_cell.length_b   1.000
_cell.length_c   1.000
_cell.angle_alpha   90.00
_cell.angle_beta   90.00
_cell.angle_gamma   90.00
#
_symmetry.space_group_name_H-M   'P 1'
#
loop_
_entity.id
_entity.type
_entity.pdbx_description
1 polymer ?
#
loop_
_entity_poly.entity_id
_entity_poly.type
_entity_poly.pdbx_seq_one_letter_code
_entity_poly.pdbx_strand_id
1 'polypeptide(L)'
;MNHDQSIIFAILTVTLALFAWGRWRYDIVALTAMTAVLLFGLVTPNEAFAGFGHTAVITVAAVLIISQALKNAGVVDVVASYLLPHTGNAIIHIALLTALVTFFSAFMNNVGALALLLPVAIATAKEHGRSPAMVLMPLAFGSILGGMSTMIGTPPNIIIANYRADITGTAFSMFDFSPIGSVIAVIGVTFITLIGWRLIPKKRFEENQPEKLFEVSSYLTEAKVMPESPLIGLAVNEVEDLQINDIGIVGVARGHYFALNTNPNYKLKENDILILRGDPLTLQSKFADSHLEFQTATGKTFNNLTEGDLALTECVITATSPLVGRDVSYLRRRTANSVAVIGLAQEGSVVRKRLRNNTFQAGDVLLLQYQKGLINDMLTGLNLLPLAERGIQIGQHRRVLIALAIFIGAIILGAINILPMAGAFILAILVYSIMGFLPGKDVYRDVDWPIIILLGGMIPVGRALESTGATELVASSIVSITEGLPIYMVLTLILVTTMFLSDIINNAATALVMAPISVGIANQLGVNIDPFLMAVAIGASCAFLTPIGHQSNTLVMGPGGYQFGDYWRMGLPLEIIITLISVPLILIVWPL
;
A
#
# COMPACT_ATOMS: atom_id res chain seq x y z
N MET A 1 -20.37 32.49 -15.27
CA MET A 1 -20.23 31.61 -14.09
C MET A 1 -21.23 32.08 -13.05
N ASN A 2 -22.18 31.22 -12.68
CA ASN A 2 -23.24 31.52 -11.71
C ASN A 2 -22.73 31.34 -10.27
N HIS A 3 -23.54 31.74 -9.29
CA HIS A 3 -23.20 31.62 -7.86
C HIS A 3 -22.90 30.17 -7.48
N ASP A 4 -23.80 29.24 -7.83
CA ASP A 4 -23.66 27.81 -7.53
C ASP A 4 -22.41 27.20 -8.17
N GLN A 5 -22.11 27.59 -9.43
CA GLN A 5 -20.89 27.20 -10.14
C GLN A 5 -19.63 27.70 -9.41
N SER A 6 -19.66 28.94 -8.94
CA SER A 6 -18.53 29.53 -8.19
C SER A 6 -18.29 28.78 -6.88
N ILE A 7 -19.37 28.41 -6.18
CA ILE A 7 -19.29 27.64 -4.93
C ILE A 7 -18.72 26.25 -5.19
N ILE A 8 -19.23 25.50 -6.16
CA ILE A 8 -18.74 24.14 -6.42
C ILE A 8 -17.28 24.13 -6.87
N PHE A 9 -16.85 25.11 -7.70
CA PHE A 9 -15.43 25.25 -8.06
C PHE A 9 -14.56 25.59 -6.85
N ALA A 10 -15.04 26.43 -5.92
CA ALA A 10 -14.32 26.70 -4.69
C ALA A 10 -14.20 25.45 -3.81
N ILE A 11 -15.29 24.68 -3.65
CA ILE A 11 -15.30 23.42 -2.90
C ILE A 11 -14.33 22.43 -3.53
N LEU A 12 -14.38 22.24 -4.85
CA LEU A 12 -13.45 21.35 -5.57
C LEU A 12 -12.01 21.81 -5.42
N THR A 13 -11.72 23.10 -5.61
CA THR A 13 -10.36 23.63 -5.48
C THR A 13 -9.79 23.39 -4.08
N VAL A 14 -10.58 23.65 -3.04
CA VAL A 14 -10.19 23.37 -1.65
C VAL A 14 -10.01 21.86 -1.43
N THR A 15 -10.90 21.03 -1.98
CA THR A 15 -10.85 19.57 -1.87
C THR A 15 -9.58 19.01 -2.54
N LEU A 16 -9.27 19.43 -3.76
CA LEU A 16 -8.05 19.05 -4.49
C LEU A 16 -6.80 19.53 -3.74
N ALA A 17 -6.82 20.75 -3.19
CA ALA A 17 -5.72 21.28 -2.38
C ALA A 17 -5.50 20.47 -1.10
N LEU A 18 -6.59 20.06 -0.41
CA LEU A 18 -6.51 19.21 0.78
C LEU A 18 -5.99 17.81 0.46
N PHE A 19 -6.40 17.22 -0.67
CA PHE A 19 -5.84 15.95 -1.14
C PHE A 19 -4.34 16.07 -1.42
N ALA A 20 -3.93 17.09 -2.18
CA ALA A 20 -2.53 17.35 -2.50
C ALA A 20 -1.67 17.65 -1.25
N TRP A 21 -2.26 18.30 -0.24
CA TRP A 21 -1.58 18.60 1.02
C TRP A 21 -1.30 17.34 1.85
N GLY A 22 -2.13 16.29 1.73
CA GLY A 22 -1.86 14.96 2.29
C GLY A 22 -1.81 14.84 3.82
N ARG A 23 -2.14 15.91 4.57
CA ARG A 23 -2.15 15.87 6.06
C ARG A 23 -3.43 15.27 6.64
N TRP A 24 -4.54 15.37 5.92
CA TRP A 24 -5.82 14.81 6.32
C TRP A 24 -6.04 13.50 5.57
N ARG A 25 -6.66 12.54 6.24
CA ARG A 25 -7.07 11.30 5.57
C ARG A 25 -8.09 11.62 4.48
N TYR A 26 -7.99 10.96 3.34
CA TYR A 26 -8.79 11.25 2.15
C TYR A 26 -10.31 11.04 2.37
N ASP A 27 -10.69 10.12 3.25
CA ASP A 27 -12.08 9.90 3.67
C ASP A 27 -12.66 11.11 4.42
N ILE A 28 -11.86 11.76 5.27
CA ILE A 28 -12.25 13.00 5.98
C ILE A 28 -12.41 14.16 5.00
N VAL A 29 -11.50 14.28 4.03
CA VAL A 29 -11.58 15.31 2.98
C VAL A 29 -12.87 15.14 2.17
N ALA A 30 -13.19 13.91 1.77
CA ALA A 30 -14.44 13.59 1.05
C ALA A 30 -15.70 13.94 1.84
N LEU A 31 -15.76 13.57 3.13
CA LEU A 31 -16.89 13.93 3.99
C LEU A 31 -17.01 15.44 4.18
N THR A 32 -15.88 16.15 4.24
CA THR A 32 -15.86 17.61 4.34
C THR A 32 -16.43 18.24 3.06
N ALA A 33 -16.03 17.74 1.90
CA ALA A 33 -16.56 18.19 0.60
C ALA A 33 -18.06 17.91 0.48
N MET A 34 -18.51 16.69 0.80
CA MET A 34 -19.93 16.31 0.83
C MET A 34 -20.74 17.23 1.76
N THR A 35 -20.23 17.49 2.96
CA THR A 35 -20.88 18.36 3.94
C THR A 35 -20.92 19.80 3.45
N ALA A 36 -19.87 20.30 2.80
CA ALA A 36 -19.86 21.63 2.22
C ALA A 36 -20.94 21.77 1.14
N VAL A 37 -21.02 20.83 0.18
CA VAL A 37 -22.03 20.83 -0.89
C VAL A 37 -23.45 20.82 -0.29
N LEU A 38 -23.69 20.07 0.79
CA LEU A 38 -24.96 20.08 1.52
C LEU A 38 -25.23 21.41 2.22
N LEU A 39 -24.26 21.99 2.93
CA LEU A 39 -24.41 23.25 3.68
C LEU A 39 -24.66 24.45 2.77
N PHE A 40 -24.04 24.46 1.59
CA PHE A 40 -24.26 25.49 0.58
C PHE A 40 -25.51 25.25 -0.27
N GLY A 41 -26.29 24.19 0.01
CA GLY A 41 -27.57 23.92 -0.66
C GLY A 41 -27.44 23.48 -2.12
N LEU A 42 -26.27 23.00 -2.53
CA LEU A 42 -26.04 22.49 -3.90
C LEU A 42 -26.65 21.10 -4.13
N VAL A 43 -26.90 20.36 -3.04
CA VAL A 43 -27.61 19.07 -3.05
C VAL A 43 -28.57 18.99 -1.88
N THR A 44 -29.65 18.23 -2.05
CA THR A 44 -30.59 17.92 -0.98
C THR A 44 -29.98 16.92 0.03
N PRO A 45 -30.50 16.84 1.27
CA PRO A 45 -30.03 15.84 2.23
C PRO A 45 -30.09 14.39 1.71
N ASN A 46 -31.16 14.05 0.97
CA ASN A 46 -31.29 12.71 0.40
C ASN A 46 -30.22 12.44 -0.66
N GLU A 47 -29.90 13.42 -1.51
CA GLU A 47 -28.83 13.30 -2.51
C GLU A 47 -27.44 13.22 -1.87
N ALA A 48 -27.21 13.95 -0.78
CA ALA A 48 -25.95 13.90 -0.03
C ALA A 48 -25.67 12.50 0.52
N PHE A 49 -26.69 11.78 1.00
CA PHE A 49 -26.51 10.41 1.52
C PHE A 49 -26.69 9.31 0.47
N ALA A 50 -27.25 9.62 -0.70
CA ALA A 50 -27.49 8.65 -1.77
C ALA A 50 -26.20 7.97 -2.27
N GLY A 51 -25.05 8.63 -2.13
CA GLY A 51 -23.74 8.06 -2.48
C GLY A 51 -23.43 6.75 -1.73
N PHE A 52 -23.85 6.61 -0.47
CA PHE A 52 -23.58 5.39 0.33
C PHE A 52 -24.44 4.20 -0.08
N GLY A 53 -25.59 4.44 -0.71
CA GLY A 53 -26.45 3.39 -1.30
C GLY A 53 -26.09 3.05 -2.75
N HIS A 54 -25.07 3.69 -3.31
CA HIS A 54 -24.73 3.56 -4.72
C HIS A 54 -24.17 2.19 -5.07
N THR A 55 -24.57 1.63 -6.21
CA THR A 55 -24.13 0.31 -6.68
C THR A 55 -22.61 0.21 -6.81
N ALA A 56 -21.93 1.29 -7.20
CA ALA A 56 -20.47 1.37 -7.22
C ALA A 56 -19.85 1.11 -5.83
N VAL A 57 -20.37 1.77 -4.79
CA VAL A 57 -19.86 1.65 -3.41
C VAL A 57 -20.05 0.22 -2.90
N ILE A 58 -21.23 -0.36 -3.14
CA ILE A 58 -21.54 -1.74 -2.77
C ILE A 58 -20.63 -2.73 -3.51
N THR A 59 -20.40 -2.51 -4.81
CA THR A 59 -19.52 -3.36 -5.63
C THR A 59 -18.08 -3.32 -5.11
N VAL A 60 -17.54 -2.13 -4.82
CA VAL A 60 -16.19 -1.99 -4.25
C VAL A 60 -16.09 -2.71 -2.90
N ALA A 61 -17.05 -2.49 -2.00
CA ALA A 61 -17.07 -3.15 -0.69
C ALA A 61 -17.08 -4.68 -0.84
N ALA A 62 -17.91 -5.20 -1.74
CA ALA A 62 -18.03 -6.63 -1.98
C ALA A 62 -16.73 -7.23 -2.56
N VAL A 63 -16.10 -6.54 -3.50
CA VAL A 63 -14.81 -6.94 -4.09
C VAL A 63 -13.69 -7.01 -3.04
N LEU A 64 -13.64 -6.05 -2.11
CA LEU A 64 -12.65 -6.05 -1.02
C LEU A 64 -12.83 -7.28 -0.10
N ILE A 65 -14.08 -7.64 0.21
CA ILE A 65 -14.39 -8.82 1.04
C ILE A 65 -14.08 -10.13 0.29
N ILE A 66 -14.46 -10.23 -0.99
CA ILE A 66 -14.15 -11.40 -1.83
C ILE A 66 -12.64 -11.57 -1.97
N SER A 67 -11.91 -10.47 -2.16
CA SER A 67 -10.44 -10.50 -2.20
C SER A 67 -9.91 -11.20 -0.96
N GLN A 68 -10.40 -10.85 0.23
CA GLN A 68 -10.01 -11.49 1.48
C GLN A 68 -10.36 -12.98 1.54
N ALA A 69 -11.53 -13.39 1.03
CA ALA A 69 -11.91 -14.80 0.94
C ALA A 69 -10.93 -15.60 0.07
N LEU A 70 -10.51 -15.04 -1.07
CA LEU A 70 -9.50 -15.65 -1.95
C LEU A 70 -8.12 -15.75 -1.27
N LYS A 71 -7.73 -14.74 -0.48
CA LYS A 71 -6.50 -14.82 0.35
C LYS A 71 -6.60 -15.94 1.37
N ASN A 72 -7.69 -15.99 2.14
CA ASN A 72 -7.91 -16.99 3.17
C ASN A 72 -8.00 -18.42 2.61
N ALA A 73 -8.41 -18.57 1.35
CA ALA A 73 -8.40 -19.86 0.66
C ALA A 73 -7.00 -20.35 0.28
N GLY A 74 -5.98 -19.49 0.30
CA GLY A 74 -4.60 -19.80 -0.08
C GLY A 74 -4.35 -19.81 -1.59
N VAL A 75 -5.19 -19.11 -2.38
CA VAL A 75 -5.07 -19.08 -3.85
C VAL A 75 -3.69 -18.58 -4.27
N VAL A 76 -3.25 -17.49 -3.63
CA VAL A 76 -1.97 -16.83 -3.96
C VAL A 76 -0.78 -17.66 -3.50
N ASP A 77 -0.86 -18.29 -2.32
CA ASP A 77 0.19 -19.14 -1.76
C ASP A 77 0.51 -20.35 -2.65
N VAL A 78 -0.52 -21.00 -3.19
CA VAL A 78 -0.36 -22.14 -4.11
C VAL A 78 0.32 -21.72 -5.41
N VAL A 79 -0.08 -20.60 -6.01
CA VAL A 79 0.52 -20.15 -7.27
C VAL A 79 1.95 -19.67 -7.04
N ALA A 80 2.21 -18.96 -5.94
CA ALA A 80 3.54 -18.50 -5.57
C ALA A 80 4.49 -19.69 -5.34
N SER A 81 4.10 -20.68 -4.53
CA SER A 81 4.95 -21.85 -4.24
C SER A 81 5.35 -22.66 -5.49
N TYR A 82 4.52 -22.69 -6.54
CA TYR A 82 4.85 -23.39 -7.79
C TYR A 82 5.89 -22.64 -8.64
N LEU A 83 5.88 -21.30 -8.61
CA LEU A 83 6.64 -20.47 -9.55
C LEU A 83 7.96 -19.94 -8.98
N LEU A 84 8.03 -19.70 -7.67
CA LEU A 84 9.22 -19.15 -7.00
C LEU A 84 10.50 -20.00 -7.08
N PRO A 85 10.45 -21.36 -7.16
CA PRO A 85 11.66 -22.18 -7.31
C PRO A 85 12.46 -21.89 -8.59
N HIS A 86 11.88 -21.18 -9.56
CA HIS A 86 12.49 -20.89 -10.86
C HIS A 86 13.17 -19.49 -10.91
N THR A 87 13.35 -18.83 -9.77
CA THR A 87 13.84 -17.44 -9.67
C THR A 87 15.38 -17.28 -9.72
N GLY A 88 16.09 -18.24 -10.30
CA GLY A 88 17.57 -18.27 -10.33
C GLY A 88 18.24 -17.12 -11.09
N ASN A 89 17.55 -16.45 -12.03
CA ASN A 89 18.05 -15.27 -12.75
C ASN A 89 17.30 -14.00 -12.30
N ALA A 90 18.00 -12.87 -12.13
CA ALA A 90 17.40 -11.59 -11.75
C ALA A 90 16.26 -11.14 -12.69
N ILE A 91 16.42 -11.33 -14.01
CA ILE A 91 15.38 -10.96 -14.97
C ILE A 91 14.15 -11.86 -14.79
N ILE A 92 14.34 -13.17 -14.63
CA ILE A 92 13.25 -14.12 -14.41
C ILE A 92 12.56 -13.83 -13.08
N HIS A 93 13.32 -13.47 -12.05
CA HIS A 93 12.79 -13.11 -10.73
C HIS A 93 11.88 -11.89 -10.79
N ILE A 94 12.32 -10.82 -11.46
CA ILE A 94 11.51 -9.62 -11.69
C ILE A 94 10.30 -9.97 -12.56
N ALA A 95 10.49 -10.66 -13.68
CA ALA A 95 9.44 -11.02 -14.62
C ALA A 95 8.32 -11.80 -13.93
N LEU A 96 8.69 -12.83 -13.18
CA LEU A 96 7.77 -13.78 -12.58
C LEU A 96 6.97 -13.13 -11.43
N LEU A 97 7.64 -12.38 -10.55
CA LEU A 97 6.95 -11.64 -9.49
C LEU A 97 6.05 -10.53 -10.04
N THR A 98 6.53 -9.78 -11.03
CA THR A 98 5.76 -8.69 -11.66
C THR A 98 4.56 -9.25 -12.42
N ALA A 99 4.72 -10.34 -13.17
CA ALA A 99 3.62 -10.99 -13.87
C ALA A 99 2.59 -11.58 -12.89
N LEU A 100 3.04 -12.19 -11.78
CA LEU A 100 2.15 -12.74 -10.78
C LEU A 100 1.30 -11.68 -10.10
N VAL A 101 1.92 -10.59 -9.63
CA VAL A 101 1.17 -9.51 -8.99
C VAL A 101 0.23 -8.85 -9.98
N THR A 102 0.64 -8.67 -11.24
CA THR A 102 -0.21 -8.13 -12.31
C THR A 102 -1.44 -9.01 -12.51
N PHE A 103 -1.26 -10.33 -12.58
CA PHE A 103 -2.35 -11.27 -12.73
C PHE A 103 -3.31 -11.25 -11.54
N PHE A 104 -2.80 -11.32 -10.31
CA PHE A 104 -3.67 -11.28 -9.13
C PHE A 104 -4.39 -9.94 -8.98
N SER A 105 -3.71 -8.84 -9.29
CA SER A 105 -4.29 -7.50 -9.21
C SER A 105 -5.35 -7.24 -10.28
N ALA A 106 -5.40 -8.03 -11.36
CA ALA A 106 -6.51 -7.97 -12.30
C ALA A 106 -7.84 -8.46 -11.71
N PHE A 107 -7.82 -9.20 -10.60
CA PHE A 107 -9.02 -9.78 -9.99
C PHE A 107 -9.19 -9.44 -8.50
N MET A 108 -8.21 -8.76 -7.93
CA MET A 108 -8.15 -8.38 -6.51
C MET A 108 -7.69 -6.94 -6.40
N ASN A 109 -7.92 -6.31 -5.26
CA ASN A 109 -7.42 -4.95 -5.04
C ASN A 109 -5.87 -4.91 -5.08
N ASN A 110 -5.33 -3.86 -5.73
CA ASN A 110 -3.89 -3.63 -5.90
C ASN A 110 -3.07 -3.83 -4.63
N VAL A 111 -3.56 -3.28 -3.52
CA VAL A 111 -2.93 -3.33 -2.20
C VAL A 111 -2.93 -4.74 -1.63
N GLY A 112 -4.02 -5.47 -1.84
CA GLY A 112 -4.14 -6.85 -1.37
C GLY A 112 -3.24 -7.81 -2.13
N ALA A 113 -3.16 -7.67 -3.45
CA ALA A 113 -2.24 -8.46 -4.28
C ALA A 113 -0.78 -8.18 -3.91
N LEU A 114 -0.41 -6.89 -3.76
CA LEU A 114 0.93 -6.50 -3.35
C LEU A 114 1.28 -7.03 -1.95
N ALA A 115 0.43 -6.81 -0.95
CA ALA A 115 0.71 -7.18 0.44
C ALA A 115 0.96 -8.68 0.63
N LEU A 116 0.38 -9.52 -0.23
CA LEU A 116 0.64 -10.96 -0.24
C LEU A 116 2.00 -11.32 -0.85
N LEU A 117 2.37 -10.66 -1.95
CA LEU A 117 3.61 -10.95 -2.66
C LEU A 117 4.82 -10.20 -2.12
N LEU A 118 4.60 -9.17 -1.30
CA LEU A 118 5.66 -8.37 -0.69
C LEU A 118 6.60 -9.23 0.21
N PRO A 119 6.10 -10.03 1.17
CA PRO A 119 6.96 -10.91 1.96
C PRO A 119 7.72 -11.93 1.09
N VAL A 120 7.04 -12.47 0.08
CA VAL A 120 7.61 -13.43 -0.88
C VAL A 120 8.74 -12.80 -1.69
N ALA A 121 8.55 -11.58 -2.18
CA ALA A 121 9.54 -10.85 -2.96
C ALA A 121 10.79 -10.55 -2.13
N ILE A 122 10.61 -10.19 -0.86
CA ILE A 122 11.72 -9.92 0.07
C ILE A 122 12.47 -11.21 0.42
N ALA A 123 11.74 -12.27 0.76
CA ALA A 123 12.34 -13.56 1.11
C ALA A 123 13.17 -14.14 -0.05
N THR A 124 12.61 -14.16 -1.26
CA THR A 124 13.31 -14.68 -2.44
C THR A 124 14.46 -13.77 -2.91
N ALA A 125 14.36 -12.45 -2.71
CA ALA A 125 15.47 -11.54 -2.94
C ALA A 125 16.63 -11.85 -1.99
N LYS A 126 16.34 -12.06 -0.70
CA LYS A 126 17.32 -12.44 0.32
C LYS A 126 17.98 -13.78 0.03
N GLU A 127 17.19 -14.81 -0.29
CA GLU A 127 17.67 -16.15 -0.63
C GLU A 127 18.68 -16.14 -1.79
N HIS A 128 18.46 -15.27 -2.78
CA HIS A 128 19.33 -15.11 -3.94
C HIS A 128 20.42 -14.03 -3.76
N GLY A 129 20.59 -13.46 -2.57
CA GLY A 129 21.57 -12.40 -2.31
C GLY A 129 21.34 -11.09 -3.08
N ARG A 130 20.08 -10.79 -3.43
CA ARG A 130 19.68 -9.61 -4.21
C ARG A 130 19.09 -8.52 -3.30
N SER A 131 19.27 -7.26 -3.70
CA SER A 131 18.62 -6.15 -3.01
C SER A 131 17.10 -6.18 -3.23
N PRO A 132 16.27 -6.02 -2.18
CA PRO A 132 14.82 -5.88 -2.33
C PRO A 132 14.42 -4.71 -3.24
N ALA A 133 15.24 -3.65 -3.28
CA ALA A 133 15.04 -2.49 -4.15
C ALA A 133 14.99 -2.86 -5.66
N MET A 134 15.45 -4.05 -6.04
CA MET A 134 15.40 -4.54 -7.41
C MET A 134 14.02 -5.06 -7.81
N VAL A 135 13.27 -5.66 -6.86
CA VAL A 135 12.03 -6.37 -7.15
C VAL A 135 10.80 -5.61 -6.67
N LEU A 136 10.94 -4.76 -5.64
CA LEU A 136 9.78 -4.17 -4.97
C LEU A 136 9.10 -3.06 -5.78
N MET A 137 9.83 -2.19 -6.49
CA MET A 137 9.21 -1.18 -7.35
C MET A 137 8.56 -1.83 -8.59
N PRO A 138 9.20 -2.79 -9.28
CA PRO A 138 8.53 -3.61 -10.28
C PRO A 138 7.24 -4.26 -9.78
N LEU A 139 7.27 -4.83 -8.57
CA LEU A 139 6.11 -5.47 -7.95
C LEU A 139 4.97 -4.45 -7.71
N ALA A 140 5.27 -3.27 -7.18
CA ALA A 140 4.26 -2.23 -6.99
C ALA A 140 3.66 -1.78 -8.33
N PHE A 141 4.48 -1.52 -9.35
CA PHE A 141 3.99 -1.08 -10.66
C PHE A 141 3.21 -2.18 -11.38
N GLY A 142 3.63 -3.44 -11.25
CA GLY A 142 2.86 -4.60 -11.73
C GLY A 142 1.48 -4.68 -11.09
N SER A 143 1.35 -4.41 -9.79
CA SER A 143 0.03 -4.37 -9.14
C SER A 143 -0.87 -3.30 -9.76
N ILE A 144 -0.34 -2.11 -10.02
CA ILE A 144 -1.10 -1.01 -10.61
C ILE A 144 -1.51 -1.34 -12.06
N LEU A 145 -0.59 -1.90 -12.86
CA LEU A 145 -0.86 -2.36 -14.23
C LEU A 145 -1.95 -3.44 -14.28
N GLY A 146 -1.91 -4.39 -13.35
CA GLY A 146 -2.90 -5.46 -13.26
C GLY A 146 -4.30 -4.92 -12.98
N GLY A 147 -4.41 -3.98 -12.03
CA GLY A 147 -5.67 -3.36 -11.64
C GLY A 147 -6.44 -2.70 -12.80
N MET A 148 -5.74 -2.28 -13.86
CA MET A 148 -6.34 -1.67 -15.05
C MET A 148 -7.04 -2.67 -15.98
N SER A 149 -6.78 -3.98 -15.83
CA SER A 149 -7.19 -4.99 -16.81
C SER A 149 -8.66 -5.40 -16.72
N THR A 150 -9.30 -5.22 -15.56
CA THR A 150 -10.74 -5.54 -15.39
C THR A 150 -11.45 -4.45 -14.63
N MET A 151 -12.78 -4.44 -14.69
CA MET A 151 -13.58 -3.53 -13.87
C MET A 151 -13.26 -3.65 -12.38
N ILE A 152 -13.02 -4.86 -11.88
CA ILE A 152 -12.89 -5.17 -10.46
C ILE A 152 -11.51 -4.77 -9.90
N GLY A 153 -10.48 -4.80 -10.74
CA GLY A 153 -9.09 -4.65 -10.29
C GLY A 153 -8.81 -3.35 -9.54
N THR A 154 -9.52 -2.26 -9.87
CA THR A 154 -9.27 -0.94 -9.30
C THR A 154 -10.55 -0.10 -9.12
N PRO A 155 -10.66 0.71 -8.05
CA PRO A 155 -11.84 1.56 -7.83
C PRO A 155 -12.19 2.52 -8.98
N PRO A 156 -11.25 3.19 -9.66
CA PRO A 156 -11.52 3.98 -10.87
C PRO A 156 -12.38 3.27 -11.91
N ASN A 157 -12.08 2.01 -12.23
CA ASN A 157 -12.83 1.27 -13.25
C ASN A 157 -14.26 1.00 -12.81
N ILE A 158 -14.48 0.68 -11.52
CA ILE A 158 -15.82 0.50 -10.95
C ILE A 158 -16.60 1.83 -11.02
N ILE A 159 -15.95 2.95 -10.68
CA ILE A 159 -16.57 4.27 -10.74
C ILE A 159 -17.00 4.59 -12.17
N ILE A 160 -16.09 4.44 -13.15
CA ILE A 160 -16.38 4.75 -14.55
C ILE A 160 -17.47 3.85 -15.12
N ALA A 161 -17.43 2.55 -14.82
CA ALA A 161 -18.47 1.60 -15.24
C ALA A 161 -19.85 2.00 -14.73
N ASN A 162 -19.96 2.40 -13.45
CA ASN A 162 -21.24 2.81 -12.88
C ASN A 162 -21.65 4.21 -13.32
N TYR A 163 -20.70 5.14 -13.51
CA TYR A 163 -21.01 6.48 -14.02
C TYR A 163 -21.61 6.42 -15.44
N ARG A 164 -21.07 5.53 -16.30
CA ARG A 164 -21.69 5.22 -17.59
C ARG A 164 -23.12 4.68 -17.43
N ALA A 165 -23.36 3.86 -16.42
CA ALA A 165 -24.69 3.31 -16.13
C ALA A 165 -25.68 4.39 -15.72
N ASP A 166 -25.25 5.36 -14.91
CA ASP A 166 -26.09 6.47 -14.47
C ASP A 166 -26.56 7.34 -15.64
N ILE A 167 -25.70 7.56 -16.64
CA ILE A 167 -26.01 8.44 -17.79
C ILE A 167 -26.62 7.71 -18.99
N THR A 168 -26.26 6.44 -19.24
CA THR A 168 -26.73 5.68 -20.42
C THR A 168 -27.73 4.57 -20.08
N GLY A 169 -27.93 4.26 -18.80
CA GLY A 169 -28.69 3.11 -18.34
C GLY A 169 -27.94 1.76 -18.43
N THR A 170 -26.74 1.73 -18.99
CA THR A 170 -25.92 0.51 -19.12
C THR A 170 -24.51 0.72 -18.58
N ALA A 171 -24.08 -0.13 -17.64
CA ALA A 171 -22.71 -0.12 -17.14
C ALA A 171 -21.76 -0.73 -18.18
N PHE A 172 -20.47 -0.35 -18.12
CA PHE A 172 -19.45 -1.21 -18.74
C PHE A 172 -19.50 -2.60 -18.10
N SER A 173 -19.25 -3.63 -18.88
CA SER A 173 -19.12 -5.01 -18.42
C SER A 173 -17.75 -5.24 -17.77
N MET A 174 -17.60 -6.35 -17.04
CA MET A 174 -16.34 -6.66 -16.33
C MET A 174 -15.10 -6.64 -17.24
N PHE A 175 -15.24 -7.16 -18.45
CA PHE A 175 -14.14 -7.35 -19.40
C PHE A 175 -14.06 -6.27 -20.49
N ASP A 176 -14.89 -5.22 -20.43
CA ASP A 176 -14.84 -4.11 -21.39
C ASP A 176 -13.52 -3.32 -21.29
N PHE A 177 -12.88 -3.34 -20.12
CA PHE A 177 -11.57 -2.77 -19.85
C PHE A 177 -10.43 -3.65 -20.38
N SER A 178 -10.65 -4.95 -20.56
CA SER A 178 -9.59 -5.94 -20.80
C SER A 178 -8.87 -5.81 -22.14
N PRO A 179 -9.51 -5.46 -23.27
CA PRO A 179 -8.80 -5.27 -24.55
C PRO A 179 -7.69 -4.22 -24.46
N ILE A 180 -7.91 -3.16 -23.69
CA ILE A 180 -6.94 -2.06 -23.54
C ILE A 180 -6.01 -2.36 -22.35
N GLY A 181 -6.59 -2.65 -21.18
CA GLY A 181 -5.86 -2.87 -19.94
C GLY A 181 -4.90 -4.07 -19.99
N SER A 182 -5.29 -5.18 -20.63
CA SER A 182 -4.42 -6.36 -20.72
C SER A 182 -3.23 -6.13 -21.64
N VAL A 183 -3.42 -5.39 -22.74
CA VAL A 183 -2.32 -5.04 -23.66
C VAL A 183 -1.34 -4.10 -22.96
N ILE A 184 -1.86 -3.08 -22.25
CA ILE A 184 -1.06 -2.19 -21.41
C ILE A 184 -0.31 -2.99 -20.34
N ALA A 185 -0.97 -3.93 -19.66
CA ALA A 185 -0.35 -4.76 -18.64
C ALA A 185 0.79 -5.61 -19.20
N VAL A 186 0.60 -6.28 -20.34
CA VAL A 186 1.64 -7.09 -20.98
C VAL A 186 2.83 -6.22 -21.40
N ILE A 187 2.58 -5.08 -22.04
CA ILE A 187 3.66 -4.19 -22.49
C ILE A 187 4.37 -3.54 -21.30
N GLY A 188 3.63 -3.11 -20.29
CA GLY A 188 4.16 -2.55 -19.05
C GLY A 188 5.03 -3.55 -18.28
N VAL A 189 4.56 -4.79 -18.09
CA VAL A 189 5.35 -5.88 -17.47
C VAL A 189 6.61 -6.16 -18.29
N THR A 190 6.51 -6.19 -19.61
CA THR A 190 7.65 -6.39 -20.50
C THR A 190 8.68 -5.25 -20.36
N PHE A 191 8.21 -4.00 -20.37
CA PHE A 191 9.04 -2.82 -20.14
C PHE A 191 9.73 -2.89 -18.77
N ILE A 192 8.97 -3.12 -17.70
CA ILE A 192 9.48 -3.19 -16.33
C ILE A 192 10.57 -4.27 -16.22
N THR A 193 10.35 -5.43 -16.84
CA THR A 193 11.26 -6.59 -16.79
C THR A 193 12.55 -6.38 -17.60
N LEU A 194 12.47 -5.73 -18.76
CA LEU A 194 13.62 -5.60 -19.65
C LEU A 194 14.42 -4.32 -19.39
N ILE A 195 13.74 -3.21 -19.13
CA ILE A 195 14.30 -1.86 -19.10
C ILE A 195 14.02 -1.17 -17.76
N GLY A 196 12.77 -1.16 -17.30
CA GLY A 196 12.30 -0.33 -16.20
C GLY A 196 13.10 -0.50 -14.91
N TRP A 197 13.36 -1.74 -14.48
CA TRP A 197 14.14 -1.99 -13.26
C TRP A 197 15.56 -1.43 -13.29
N ARG A 198 16.14 -1.21 -14.48
CA ARG A 198 17.48 -0.62 -14.66
C ARG A 198 17.51 0.89 -14.42
N LEU A 199 16.35 1.54 -14.46
CA LEU A 199 16.20 2.97 -14.22
C LEU A 199 16.16 3.31 -12.72
N ILE A 200 15.99 2.30 -11.86
CA ILE A 200 16.09 2.43 -10.41
C ILE A 200 17.54 2.83 -10.06
N PRO A 201 17.75 3.86 -9.22
CA PRO A 201 19.10 4.34 -8.91
C PRO A 201 19.99 3.25 -8.30
N LYS A 202 21.19 3.06 -8.87
CA LYS A 202 22.14 2.02 -8.43
C LYS A 202 22.49 2.08 -6.94
N LYS A 203 22.54 3.28 -6.36
CA LYS A 203 22.75 3.50 -4.93
C LYS A 203 21.78 2.70 -4.07
N ARG A 204 20.53 2.54 -4.52
CA ARG A 204 19.53 1.74 -3.80
C ARG A 204 19.92 0.28 -3.74
N PHE A 205 20.54 -0.28 -4.77
CA PHE A 205 20.99 -1.68 -4.74
C PHE A 205 22.17 -1.89 -3.78
N GLU A 206 23.00 -0.87 -3.55
CA GLU A 206 24.20 -0.92 -2.70
C GLU A 206 23.90 -0.59 -1.22
N GLU A 207 23.00 0.35 -0.98
CA GLU A 207 22.49 0.72 0.36
C GLU A 207 21.55 -0.36 0.90
N ASN A 208 20.73 -0.95 0.03
CA ASN A 208 19.72 -1.94 0.37
C ASN A 208 20.17 -3.39 0.13
N GLN A 209 21.43 -3.70 0.38
CA GLN A 209 21.87 -5.10 0.37
C GLN A 209 21.22 -5.82 1.57
N PRO A 210 20.86 -7.11 1.43
CA PRO A 210 20.27 -7.90 2.53
C PRO A 210 21.10 -7.81 3.82
N GLU A 211 22.41 -7.67 3.68
CA GLU A 211 23.37 -7.52 4.77
C GLU A 211 23.34 -6.13 5.43
N LYS A 212 22.87 -5.06 4.77
CA LYS A 212 22.86 -3.68 5.34
C LYS A 212 21.48 -3.21 5.81
N LEU A 213 20.40 -3.65 5.16
CA LEU A 213 19.02 -3.28 5.54
C LEU A 213 18.54 -4.02 6.80
N PHE A 214 19.04 -5.23 7.00
CA PHE A 214 18.54 -6.17 8.01
C PHE A 214 19.55 -6.46 9.13
N GLU A 215 20.63 -5.67 9.18
CA GLU A 215 21.68 -5.70 10.19
C GLU A 215 21.32 -4.84 11.43
N VAL A 216 20.04 -4.77 11.81
CA VAL A 216 19.68 -4.23 13.14
C VAL A 216 20.34 -5.07 14.25
N SER A 217 20.60 -6.36 13.96
CA SER A 217 21.37 -7.27 14.81
C SER A 217 22.86 -6.93 14.93
N SER A 218 23.49 -6.25 13.96
CA SER A 218 24.92 -5.90 14.02
C SER A 218 25.21 -4.60 14.79
N TYR A 219 24.16 -3.87 15.19
CA TYR A 219 24.28 -2.72 16.10
C TYR A 219 23.89 -3.05 17.55
N LEU A 220 23.65 -4.32 17.87
CA LEU A 220 23.50 -4.78 19.24
C LEU A 220 24.77 -5.52 19.64
N THR A 221 25.48 -4.97 20.61
CA THR A 221 26.69 -5.58 21.15
C THR A 221 26.43 -6.05 22.56
N GLU A 222 26.82 -7.28 22.86
CA GLU A 222 26.75 -7.85 24.20
C GLU A 222 28.02 -7.51 24.97
N ALA A 223 27.83 -6.97 26.17
CA ALA A 223 28.92 -6.64 27.08
C ALA A 223 28.64 -7.26 28.44
N LYS A 224 29.50 -8.18 28.87
CA LYS A 224 29.42 -8.76 30.20
C LYS A 224 30.08 -7.83 31.21
N VAL A 225 29.38 -7.54 32.30
CA VAL A 225 29.89 -6.77 33.44
C VAL A 225 30.88 -7.64 34.22
N MET A 226 32.16 -7.32 34.14
CA MET A 226 33.22 -8.06 34.83
C MET A 226 33.32 -7.66 36.31
N PRO A 227 33.96 -8.50 37.14
CA PRO A 227 34.38 -8.10 38.48
C PRO A 227 35.15 -6.77 38.43
N GLU A 228 34.93 -5.90 39.42
CA GLU A 228 35.55 -4.56 39.52
C GLU A 228 35.06 -3.50 38.50
N SER A 229 34.00 -3.77 37.74
CA SER A 229 33.42 -2.74 36.86
C SER A 229 32.85 -1.55 37.65
N PRO A 230 33.18 -0.30 37.27
CA PRO A 230 32.62 0.91 37.89
C PRO A 230 31.11 1.08 37.66
N LEU A 231 30.53 0.24 36.79
CA LEU A 231 29.09 0.21 36.53
C LEU A 231 28.31 -0.56 37.60
N ILE A 232 28.99 -1.36 38.44
CA ILE A 232 28.33 -2.16 39.49
C ILE A 232 27.72 -1.22 40.55
N GLY A 233 26.42 -1.39 40.81
CA GLY A 233 25.66 -0.62 41.79
C GLY A 233 24.97 0.63 41.25
N LEU A 234 25.31 1.08 40.04
CA LEU A 234 24.65 2.17 39.33
C LEU A 234 23.30 1.73 38.76
N ALA A 235 22.33 2.63 38.78
CA ALA A 235 21.06 2.42 38.11
C ALA A 235 21.20 2.56 36.59
N VAL A 236 20.42 1.80 35.82
CA VAL A 236 20.51 1.82 34.34
C VAL A 236 20.34 3.24 33.76
N ASN A 237 19.44 4.05 34.31
CA ASN A 237 19.25 5.44 33.88
C ASN A 237 20.48 6.32 34.13
N GLU A 238 21.19 6.11 35.24
CA GLU A 238 22.42 6.84 35.57
C GLU A 238 23.55 6.48 34.59
N VAL A 239 23.58 5.23 34.10
CA VAL A 239 24.53 4.80 33.06
C VAL A 239 24.17 5.41 31.70
N GLU A 240 22.88 5.56 31.38
CA GLU A 240 22.42 6.23 30.15
C GLU A 240 22.67 7.75 30.16
N ASP A 241 22.54 8.42 31.32
CA ASP A 241 22.73 9.86 31.47
C ASP A 241 24.22 10.28 31.39
N LEU A 242 25.14 9.37 31.65
CA LEU A 242 26.58 9.57 31.44
C LEU A 242 26.98 9.59 29.95
N GLN A 243 26.05 9.28 29.01
CA GLN A 243 26.37 9.03 27.61
C GLN A 243 25.62 9.97 26.62
N ILE A 244 26.38 10.53 25.68
CA ILE A 244 25.88 11.42 24.61
C ILE A 244 25.28 10.59 23.45
N ASN A 245 24.00 10.87 23.16
CA ASN A 245 23.14 10.62 21.99
C ASN A 245 23.14 9.30 21.17
N ASP A 246 24.19 8.47 21.18
CA ASP A 246 24.33 7.38 20.20
C ASP A 246 24.46 5.96 20.79
N ILE A 247 24.44 5.82 22.13
CA ILE A 247 24.53 4.52 22.83
C ILE A 247 23.36 4.39 23.81
N GLY A 248 22.69 3.23 23.83
CA GLY A 248 21.58 2.95 24.74
C GLY A 248 21.57 1.52 25.25
N ILE A 249 21.15 1.32 26.50
CA ILE A 249 21.04 -0.01 27.11
C ILE A 249 19.66 -0.57 26.78
N VAL A 250 19.62 -1.60 25.96
CA VAL A 250 18.38 -2.21 25.46
C VAL A 250 17.84 -3.23 26.47
N GLY A 251 18.71 -3.88 27.24
CA GLY A 251 18.32 -4.88 28.22
C GLY A 251 19.48 -5.34 29.10
N VAL A 252 19.13 -6.02 30.20
CA VAL A 252 20.09 -6.66 31.12
C VAL A 252 19.64 -8.11 31.33
N ALA A 253 20.54 -9.07 31.14
CA ALA A 253 20.29 -10.49 31.34
C ALA A 253 21.18 -11.09 32.44
N ARG A 254 20.64 -12.04 33.21
CA ARG A 254 21.35 -12.73 34.30
C ARG A 254 20.85 -14.17 34.44
N GLY A 255 21.74 -15.15 34.28
CA GLY A 255 21.39 -16.58 34.35
C GLY A 255 20.45 -17.01 33.21
N HIS A 256 19.42 -17.82 33.51
CA HIS A 256 18.38 -18.23 32.54
C HIS A 256 17.22 -17.24 32.41
N TYR A 257 17.26 -16.10 33.11
CA TYR A 257 16.19 -15.11 33.10
C TYR A 257 16.60 -13.91 32.24
N PHE A 258 15.86 -13.71 31.14
CA PHE A 258 15.84 -12.44 30.42
C PHE A 258 14.84 -11.49 31.08
N ALA A 259 15.32 -10.36 31.59
CA ALA A 259 14.43 -9.27 32.01
C ALA A 259 14.26 -8.29 30.84
N LEU A 260 13.14 -8.43 30.12
CA LEU A 260 12.65 -7.37 29.24
C LEU A 260 12.11 -6.23 30.11
N ASN A 261 12.52 -5.00 29.78
CA ASN A 261 12.53 -3.79 30.61
C ASN A 261 13.71 -3.75 31.59
N THR A 262 14.72 -2.97 31.23
CA THR A 262 15.50 -2.28 32.25
C THR A 262 14.54 -1.40 33.04
N ASN A 263 14.15 -1.85 34.23
CA ASN A 263 13.68 -0.93 35.25
C ASN A 263 14.74 0.17 35.32
N PRO A 264 14.41 1.46 35.10
CA PRO A 264 15.40 2.53 35.11
C PRO A 264 16.23 2.54 36.38
N ASN A 265 15.64 2.05 37.49
CA ASN A 265 16.26 1.95 38.82
C ASN A 265 16.92 0.58 39.07
N TYR A 266 17.03 -0.30 38.07
CA TYR A 266 17.73 -1.57 38.20
C TYR A 266 19.21 -1.28 38.42
N LYS A 267 19.75 -1.76 39.54
CA LYS A 267 21.17 -1.62 39.85
C LYS A 267 21.95 -2.75 39.20
N LEU A 268 22.89 -2.39 38.33
CA LEU A 268 23.77 -3.33 37.66
C LEU A 268 24.62 -4.09 38.69
N LYS A 269 24.88 -5.36 38.41
CA LYS A 269 25.60 -6.27 39.29
C LYS A 269 26.60 -7.08 38.47
N GLU A 270 27.57 -7.65 39.16
CA GLU A 270 28.60 -8.51 38.56
C GLU A 270 27.97 -9.67 37.77
N ASN A 271 28.54 -9.98 36.59
CA ASN A 271 28.07 -11.00 35.64
C ASN A 271 26.74 -10.70 34.93
N ASP A 272 26.23 -9.47 35.03
CA ASP A 272 25.15 -9.03 34.15
C ASP A 272 25.63 -8.97 32.70
N ILE A 273 24.76 -9.37 31.77
CA ILE A 273 24.99 -9.20 30.33
C ILE A 273 24.18 -7.99 29.88
N LEU A 274 24.88 -6.93 29.50
CA LEU A 274 24.30 -5.73 28.93
C LEU A 274 24.10 -5.92 27.43
N ILE A 275 22.90 -5.61 26.95
CA ILE A 275 22.63 -5.53 25.52
C ILE A 275 22.71 -4.05 25.15
N LEU A 276 23.81 -3.68 24.49
CA LEU A 276 24.12 -2.29 24.14
C LEU A 276 23.77 -2.03 22.67
N ARG A 277 23.15 -0.89 22.39
CA ARG A 277 23.00 -0.38 21.02
C ARG A 277 24.20 0.48 20.65
N GLY A 278 24.93 0.14 19.60
CA GLY A 278 26.05 0.91 19.06
C GLY A 278 26.98 0.07 18.18
N ASP A 279 27.81 0.76 17.39
CA ASP A 279 28.91 0.13 16.64
C ASP A 279 29.95 -0.48 17.63
N PRO A 280 30.35 -1.76 17.47
CA PRO A 280 31.23 -2.45 18.42
C PRO A 280 32.57 -1.74 18.68
N LEU A 281 33.16 -1.11 17.65
CA LEU A 281 34.43 -0.37 17.78
C LEU A 281 34.23 0.92 18.59
N THR A 282 33.13 1.61 18.34
CA THR A 282 32.73 2.80 19.10
C THR A 282 32.42 2.45 20.56
N LEU A 283 31.72 1.33 20.82
CA LEU A 283 31.42 0.84 22.16
C LEU A 283 32.69 0.42 22.90
N GLN A 284 33.59 -0.33 22.27
CA GLN A 284 34.88 -0.71 22.86
C GLN A 284 35.71 0.53 23.23
N SER A 285 35.77 1.54 22.37
CA SER A 285 36.53 2.76 22.65
C SER A 285 35.96 3.57 23.82
N LYS A 286 34.62 3.61 23.98
CA LYS A 286 33.95 4.40 25.02
C LYS A 286 33.85 3.69 26.36
N PHE A 287 33.79 2.36 26.36
CA PHE A 287 33.73 1.54 27.58
C PHE A 287 35.07 0.87 27.91
N ALA A 288 36.17 1.33 27.31
CA ALA A 288 37.52 0.80 27.56
C ALA A 288 37.87 0.75 29.05
N ASP A 289 37.47 1.78 29.81
CA ASP A 289 37.73 1.92 31.24
C ASP A 289 36.62 1.34 32.14
N SER A 290 35.57 0.76 31.55
CA SER A 290 34.38 0.29 32.29
C SER A 290 34.43 -1.20 32.67
N HIS A 291 35.56 -1.88 32.45
CA HIS A 291 35.73 -3.32 32.67
C HIS A 291 34.56 -4.15 32.12
N LEU A 292 34.23 -3.91 30.85
CA LEU A 292 33.23 -4.67 30.12
C LEU A 292 33.92 -5.66 29.18
N GLU A 293 33.53 -6.93 29.25
CA GLU A 293 33.97 -7.93 28.29
C GLU A 293 32.98 -7.97 27.12
N PHE A 294 33.40 -7.40 25.99
CA PHE A 294 32.63 -7.42 24.76
C PHE A 294 32.68 -8.80 24.11
N GLN A 295 31.54 -9.46 23.99
CA GLN A 295 31.46 -10.76 23.33
C GLN A 295 31.41 -10.54 21.81
N THR A 296 32.32 -11.20 21.07
CA THR A 296 32.39 -11.07 19.61
C THR A 296 31.10 -11.61 18.99
N ALA A 297 30.47 -10.81 18.13
CA ALA A 297 29.25 -11.14 17.37
C ALA A 297 29.48 -12.38 16.47
N THR A 298 29.44 -13.56 17.08
CA THR A 298 29.50 -14.86 16.40
C THR A 298 28.36 -15.71 16.93
N GLY A 299 27.15 -15.35 16.51
CA GLY A 299 26.03 -16.25 16.21
C GLY A 299 25.50 -17.24 17.25
N LYS A 300 26.09 -17.36 18.45
CA LYS A 300 25.69 -18.41 19.42
C LYS A 300 24.72 -17.92 20.51
N THR A 301 24.70 -16.62 20.83
CA THR A 301 23.84 -16.05 21.91
C THR A 301 22.64 -15.24 21.40
N PHE A 302 22.53 -14.93 20.09
CA PHE A 302 21.28 -14.44 19.49
C PHE A 302 20.17 -15.50 19.52
N ASN A 303 20.56 -16.78 19.52
CA ASN A 303 19.65 -17.88 19.83
C ASN A 303 19.07 -17.77 21.26
N ASN A 304 19.71 -17.02 22.17
CA ASN A 304 19.24 -16.83 23.53
C ASN A 304 18.29 -15.63 23.69
N LEU A 305 18.28 -14.66 22.75
CA LEU A 305 17.21 -13.65 22.63
C LEU A 305 15.88 -14.26 22.16
N THR A 306 15.94 -15.50 21.68
CA THR A 306 14.82 -16.35 21.27
C THR A 306 14.67 -17.60 22.15
N GLU A 307 15.46 -17.71 23.24
CA GLU A 307 15.34 -18.79 24.23
C GLU A 307 14.09 -18.60 25.09
N GLY A 308 13.40 -19.71 25.35
CA GLY A 308 12.08 -19.72 25.97
C GLY A 308 10.97 -19.30 25.01
N ASP A 309 10.00 -18.53 25.53
CA ASP A 309 8.82 -18.10 24.79
C ASP A 309 9.02 -16.81 23.98
N LEU A 310 10.24 -16.27 23.85
CA LEU A 310 10.46 -15.00 23.15
C LEU A 310 10.84 -15.20 21.68
N ALA A 311 10.41 -14.28 20.81
CA ALA A 311 10.68 -14.28 19.39
C ALA A 311 10.91 -12.85 18.87
N LEU A 312 11.65 -12.73 17.76
CA LEU A 312 11.86 -11.49 17.04
C LEU A 312 11.10 -11.54 15.72
N THR A 313 10.47 -10.43 15.35
CA THR A 313 9.88 -10.26 14.03
C THR A 313 10.21 -8.87 13.51
N GLU A 314 10.53 -8.81 12.23
CA GLU A 314 10.61 -7.55 11.51
C GLU A 314 9.24 -7.27 10.93
N CYS A 315 8.77 -6.02 10.98
CA CYS A 315 7.51 -5.64 10.39
C CYS A 315 7.50 -4.21 9.86
N VAL A 316 6.79 -4.00 8.75
CA VAL A 316 6.59 -2.70 8.12
C VAL A 316 5.34 -2.03 8.71
N ILE A 317 5.44 -0.76 9.03
CA ILE A 317 4.29 0.06 9.41
C ILE A 317 3.49 0.39 8.15
N THR A 318 2.25 -0.08 8.07
CA THR A 318 1.36 0.27 6.94
C THR A 318 0.81 1.69 7.08
N ALA A 319 0.32 2.25 5.98
CA ALA A 319 -0.31 3.59 5.97
C ALA A 319 -1.57 3.68 6.87
N THR A 320 -2.22 2.56 7.17
CA THR A 320 -3.40 2.48 8.03
C THR A 320 -3.06 2.15 9.49
N SER A 321 -1.78 2.04 9.84
CA SER A 321 -1.38 1.70 11.21
C SER A 321 -1.72 2.83 12.19
N PRO A 322 -2.31 2.51 13.36
CA PRO A 322 -2.52 3.50 14.43
C PRO A 322 -1.20 4.04 15.00
N LEU A 323 -0.06 3.46 14.62
CA LEU A 323 1.27 3.91 15.00
C LEU A 323 1.74 5.13 14.18
N VAL A 324 1.20 5.38 12.98
CA VAL A 324 1.62 6.50 12.13
C VAL A 324 1.43 7.83 12.87
N GLY A 325 2.50 8.63 12.95
CA GLY A 325 2.54 9.90 13.69
C GLY A 325 2.61 9.75 15.22
N ARG A 326 2.83 8.54 15.74
CA ARG A 326 2.97 8.25 17.19
C ARG A 326 4.40 7.78 17.51
N ASP A 327 4.74 7.77 18.79
CA ASP A 327 6.07 7.38 19.29
C ASP A 327 6.09 5.94 19.83
N VAL A 328 7.30 5.46 20.17
CA VAL A 328 7.50 4.15 20.81
C VAL A 328 6.70 4.01 22.11
N SER A 329 6.49 5.12 22.84
CA SER A 329 5.70 5.13 24.07
C SER A 329 4.24 4.75 23.84
N TYR A 330 3.65 5.20 22.73
CA TYR A 330 2.29 4.82 22.33
C TYR A 330 2.19 3.32 22.05
N LEU A 331 3.14 2.76 21.29
CA LEU A 331 3.19 1.32 21.00
C LEU A 331 3.27 0.50 22.29
N ARG A 332 4.16 0.87 23.21
CA ARG A 332 4.30 0.20 24.52
C ARG A 332 3.02 0.21 25.34
N ARG A 333 2.30 1.35 25.40
CA ARG A 333 1.00 1.42 26.09
C ARG A 333 -0.05 0.55 25.41
N ARG A 334 -0.09 0.57 24.07
CA ARG A 334 -1.08 -0.17 23.28
C ARG A 334 -0.92 -1.68 23.40
N THR A 335 0.30 -2.17 23.55
CA THR A 335 0.63 -3.59 23.72
C THR A 335 0.75 -4.00 25.19
N ALA A 336 0.43 -3.11 26.15
CA ALA A 336 0.63 -3.35 27.58
C ALA A 336 2.06 -3.84 27.93
N ASN A 337 3.07 -3.30 27.22
CA ASN A 337 4.49 -3.68 27.30
C ASN A 337 4.81 -5.14 26.91
N SER A 338 3.90 -5.85 26.23
CA SER A 338 4.18 -7.21 25.71
C SER A 338 5.11 -7.23 24.49
N VAL A 339 5.40 -6.05 23.93
CA VAL A 339 6.24 -5.89 22.74
C VAL A 339 7.29 -4.81 22.98
N ALA A 340 8.54 -5.13 22.66
CA ALA A 340 9.65 -4.20 22.71
C ALA A 340 10.13 -3.83 21.30
N VAL A 341 10.37 -2.53 21.05
CA VAL A 341 10.99 -2.06 19.81
C VAL A 341 12.50 -2.14 19.98
N ILE A 342 13.10 -3.08 19.26
CA ILE A 342 14.54 -3.33 19.28
C ILE A 342 15.26 -2.43 18.28
N GLY A 343 14.62 -2.10 17.16
CA GLY A 343 15.15 -1.20 16.15
C GLY A 343 14.08 -0.56 15.25
N LEU A 344 14.47 0.53 14.59
CA LEU A 344 13.68 1.31 13.64
C LEU A 344 14.58 1.70 12.47
N ALA A 345 14.15 1.40 11.24
CA ALA A 345 14.75 1.90 10.01
C ALA A 345 13.76 2.82 9.28
N GLN A 346 14.26 3.96 8.80
CA GLN A 346 13.51 4.99 8.07
C GLN A 346 14.18 5.25 6.71
N GLU A 347 13.40 5.20 5.63
CA GLU A 347 13.86 5.48 4.26
C GLU A 347 15.12 4.68 3.83
N GLY A 348 15.25 3.42 4.26
CA GLY A 348 16.43 2.59 3.98
C GLY A 348 17.68 2.96 4.77
N SER A 349 17.57 3.89 5.74
CA SER A 349 18.64 4.25 6.67
C SER A 349 18.28 3.85 8.11
N VAL A 350 19.25 3.29 8.84
CA VAL A 350 19.06 2.97 10.26
C VAL A 350 18.98 4.28 11.04
N VAL A 351 17.92 4.44 11.85
CA VAL A 351 17.73 5.67 12.64
C VAL A 351 18.77 5.71 13.75
N ARG A 352 19.74 6.63 13.62
CA ARG A 352 20.81 6.87 14.62
C ARG A 352 20.37 7.67 15.85
N LYS A 353 19.12 8.18 15.87
CA LYS A 353 18.57 8.97 16.98
C LYS A 353 17.93 8.09 18.06
N ARG A 354 17.86 8.59 19.30
CA ARG A 354 17.13 7.95 20.42
C ARG A 354 15.71 7.52 19.99
N LEU A 355 15.47 6.21 19.88
CA LEU A 355 14.19 5.62 19.42
C LEU A 355 12.96 6.14 20.19
N ARG A 356 13.13 6.43 21.48
CA ARG A 356 12.06 6.86 22.39
C ARG A 356 11.32 8.13 21.94
N ASN A 357 11.98 9.01 21.18
CA ASN A 357 11.39 10.28 20.72
C ASN A 357 11.13 10.32 19.21
N ASN A 358 11.33 9.21 18.50
CA ASN A 358 11.02 9.16 17.07
C ASN A 358 9.54 8.85 16.87
N THR A 359 8.93 9.63 15.97
CA THR A 359 7.58 9.37 15.46
C THR A 359 7.66 8.40 14.31
N PHE A 360 6.83 7.37 14.35
CA PHE A 360 6.67 6.40 13.29
C PHE A 360 6.02 7.01 12.04
N GLN A 361 6.49 6.60 10.87
CA GLN A 361 5.90 6.91 9.57
C GLN A 361 5.48 5.64 8.85
N ALA A 362 4.57 5.77 7.88
CA ALA A 362 4.21 4.65 7.01
C ALA A 362 5.42 4.25 6.17
N GLY A 363 5.68 2.95 6.07
CA GLY A 363 6.87 2.40 5.41
C GLY A 363 8.04 2.12 6.37
N ASP A 364 8.05 2.67 7.58
CA ASP A 364 9.10 2.39 8.56
C ASP A 364 9.19 0.88 8.86
N VAL A 365 10.41 0.37 9.02
CA VAL A 365 10.65 -1.04 9.39
C VAL A 365 10.98 -1.09 10.87
N LEU A 366 10.18 -1.84 11.63
CA LEU A 366 10.37 -2.11 13.05
C LEU A 366 10.95 -3.51 13.24
N LEU A 367 11.95 -3.62 14.12
CA LEU A 367 12.33 -4.89 14.71
C LEU A 367 11.64 -5.01 16.07
N LEU A 368 10.70 -5.93 16.19
CA LEU A 368 9.89 -6.16 17.39
C LEU A 368 10.29 -7.46 18.06
N GLN A 369 10.43 -7.42 19.38
CA GLN A 369 10.52 -8.61 20.21
C GLN A 369 9.21 -8.81 20.96
N TYR A 370 8.76 -10.06 21.05
CA TYR A 370 7.45 -10.43 21.59
C TYR A 370 7.47 -11.86 22.16
N GLN A 371 6.41 -12.21 22.89
CA GLN A 371 6.18 -13.58 23.38
C GLN A 371 5.39 -14.43 22.36
N LYS A 372 5.91 -15.61 22.02
CA LYS A 372 5.33 -16.64 21.15
C LYS A 372 3.87 -16.91 21.57
N GLY A 373 2.94 -16.77 20.61
CA GLY A 373 1.49 -16.95 20.82
C GLY A 373 0.65 -15.68 20.68
N LEU A 374 1.21 -14.48 20.88
CA LEU A 374 0.46 -13.20 20.85
C LEU A 374 0.67 -12.37 19.57
N ILE A 375 1.53 -12.84 18.66
CA ILE A 375 2.07 -12.02 17.56
C ILE A 375 1.07 -11.70 16.47
N ASN A 376 0.34 -12.70 15.95
CA ASN A 376 -0.46 -12.51 14.75
C ASN A 376 -1.64 -11.56 14.99
N ASP A 377 -2.34 -11.71 16.11
CA ASP A 377 -3.43 -10.82 16.50
C ASP A 377 -2.93 -9.41 16.80
N MET A 378 -1.73 -9.28 17.37
CA MET A 378 -1.11 -7.99 17.68
C MET A 378 -0.62 -7.26 16.43
N LEU A 379 0.12 -7.94 15.54
CA LEU A 379 0.55 -7.37 14.25
C LEU A 379 -0.64 -6.96 13.41
N THR A 380 -1.68 -7.80 13.35
CA THR A 380 -2.92 -7.49 12.64
C THR A 380 -3.64 -6.31 13.27
N GLY A 381 -3.79 -6.27 14.60
CA GLY A 381 -4.43 -5.16 15.31
C GLY A 381 -3.69 -3.82 15.23
N LEU A 382 -2.39 -3.85 14.95
CA LEU A 382 -1.55 -2.65 14.71
C LEU A 382 -1.34 -2.36 13.22
N ASN A 383 -1.96 -3.12 12.31
CA ASN A 383 -1.74 -3.08 10.86
C ASN A 383 -0.24 -3.06 10.51
N LEU A 384 0.53 -3.97 11.11
CA LEU A 384 1.94 -4.19 10.83
C LEU A 384 2.10 -5.37 9.88
N LEU A 385 2.90 -5.21 8.82
CA LEU A 385 3.17 -6.29 7.87
C LEU A 385 4.49 -6.98 8.24
N PRO A 386 4.47 -8.22 8.77
CA PRO A 386 5.70 -8.94 9.07
C PRO A 386 6.52 -9.20 7.80
N LEU A 387 7.82 -8.90 7.89
CA LEU A 387 8.84 -9.17 6.87
C LEU A 387 9.45 -10.57 7.02
N ALA A 388 9.46 -11.12 8.24
CA ALA A 388 9.95 -12.46 8.52
C ALA A 388 8.94 -13.54 8.07
N GLU A 389 9.49 -14.72 7.74
CA GLU A 389 8.81 -15.86 7.10
C GLU A 389 7.41 -16.13 7.66
N ARG A 390 6.39 -15.77 6.89
CA ARG A 390 5.24 -16.67 6.81
C ARG A 390 5.79 -17.92 6.14
N GLY A 391 5.99 -19.00 6.89
CA GLY A 391 5.98 -20.31 6.27
C GLY A 391 4.72 -20.36 5.42
N ILE A 392 4.89 -20.50 4.10
CA ILE A 392 3.77 -20.59 3.16
C ILE A 392 2.86 -21.69 3.74
N GLN A 393 1.69 -21.30 4.28
CA GLN A 393 0.70 -22.30 4.63
C GLN A 393 0.32 -22.91 3.29
N ILE A 394 0.76 -24.13 3.04
CA ILE A 394 0.43 -24.85 1.82
C ILE A 394 -1.10 -24.96 1.82
N GLY A 395 -1.72 -24.05 1.07
CA GLY A 395 -3.16 -23.96 0.96
C GLY A 395 -3.69 -25.32 0.54
N GLN A 396 -4.72 -25.80 1.20
CA GLN A 396 -5.36 -27.05 0.80
C GLN A 396 -5.88 -26.84 -0.63
N HIS A 397 -5.29 -27.49 -1.63
CA HIS A 397 -5.63 -27.31 -3.06
C HIS A 397 -7.14 -27.35 -3.32
N ARG A 398 -7.87 -28.17 -2.57
CA ARG A 398 -9.34 -28.27 -2.62
C ARG A 398 -10.05 -26.96 -2.23
N ARG A 399 -9.59 -26.26 -1.17
CA ARG A 399 -10.15 -24.96 -0.75
C ARG A 399 -9.92 -23.88 -1.80
N VAL A 400 -8.75 -23.86 -2.43
CA VAL A 400 -8.43 -22.94 -3.54
C VAL A 400 -9.39 -23.13 -4.70
N LEU A 401 -9.59 -24.37 -5.16
CA LEU A 401 -10.49 -24.67 -6.28
C LEU A 401 -11.94 -24.26 -5.98
N ILE A 402 -12.44 -24.56 -4.77
CA ILE A 402 -13.79 -24.16 -4.36
C ILE A 402 -13.91 -22.63 -4.33
N ALA A 403 -12.91 -21.94 -3.78
CA ALA A 403 -12.97 -20.49 -3.68
C ALA A 403 -12.97 -19.81 -5.05
N LEU A 404 -12.13 -20.28 -5.97
CA LEU A 404 -12.13 -19.82 -7.36
C LEU A 404 -13.44 -20.13 -8.08
N ALA A 405 -14.02 -21.32 -7.87
CA ALA A 405 -15.29 -21.68 -8.49
C ALA A 405 -16.44 -20.75 -8.06
N ILE A 406 -16.49 -20.36 -6.78
CA ILE A 406 -17.48 -19.39 -6.28
C ILE A 406 -17.29 -18.03 -6.95
N PHE A 407 -16.05 -17.55 -7.03
CA PHE A 407 -15.74 -16.26 -7.63
C PHE A 407 -16.08 -16.23 -9.13
N ILE A 408 -15.64 -17.25 -9.87
CA ILE A 408 -15.94 -17.40 -11.30
C ILE A 408 -17.46 -17.52 -11.52
N GLY A 409 -18.16 -18.28 -10.67
CA GLY A 409 -19.62 -18.38 -10.70
C GLY A 409 -20.29 -17.02 -10.53
N ALA A 410 -19.83 -16.18 -9.61
CA ALA A 410 -20.35 -14.83 -9.40
C ALA A 410 -20.10 -13.91 -10.61
N ILE A 411 -18.91 -14.01 -11.22
CA ILE A 411 -18.57 -13.28 -12.45
C ILE A 411 -19.51 -13.69 -13.59
N ILE A 412 -19.71 -14.99 -13.80
CA ILE A 412 -20.58 -15.51 -14.87
C ILE A 412 -22.03 -15.04 -14.66
N LEU A 413 -22.54 -15.10 -13.42
CA LEU A 413 -23.89 -14.63 -13.09
C LEU A 413 -24.07 -13.13 -13.41
N GLY A 414 -23.07 -12.31 -13.08
CA GLY A 414 -23.08 -10.89 -13.40
C GLY A 414 -22.91 -10.60 -14.90
N ALA A 415 -22.03 -11.33 -15.59
CA ALA A 415 -21.76 -11.15 -17.02
C ALA A 415 -22.96 -11.52 -17.91
N ILE A 416 -23.75 -12.53 -17.52
CA ILE A 416 -24.98 -12.90 -18.24
C ILE A 416 -26.17 -12.00 -17.84
N ASN A 417 -25.95 -10.98 -17.01
CA ASN A 417 -26.98 -10.05 -16.50
C ASN A 417 -28.14 -10.74 -15.75
N ILE A 418 -27.88 -11.89 -15.12
CA ILE A 418 -28.89 -12.56 -14.26
C ILE A 418 -29.12 -11.75 -12.98
N LEU A 419 -28.04 -11.18 -12.44
CA LEU A 419 -28.04 -10.24 -11.32
C LEU A 419 -27.09 -9.08 -11.62
N PRO A 420 -27.34 -7.87 -11.11
CA PRO A 420 -26.31 -6.83 -11.09
C PRO A 420 -25.04 -7.35 -10.41
N MET A 421 -23.87 -6.93 -10.88
CA MET A 421 -22.55 -7.37 -10.35
C MET A 421 -22.48 -7.30 -8.82
N ALA A 422 -22.98 -6.21 -8.23
CA ALA A 422 -23.06 -6.04 -6.78
C ALA A 422 -23.85 -7.19 -6.10
N GLY A 423 -25.00 -7.58 -6.65
CA GLY A 423 -25.82 -8.66 -6.14
C GLY A 423 -25.14 -10.03 -6.27
N ALA A 424 -24.48 -10.29 -7.40
CA ALA A 424 -23.73 -11.53 -7.61
C ALA A 424 -22.57 -11.66 -6.61
N PHE A 425 -21.87 -10.57 -6.30
CA PHE A 425 -20.80 -10.56 -5.30
C PHE A 425 -21.29 -10.68 -3.86
N ILE A 426 -22.42 -10.07 -3.51
CA ILE A 426 -23.04 -10.29 -2.21
C ILE A 426 -23.40 -11.77 -2.02
N LEU A 427 -23.98 -12.41 -3.05
CA LEU A 427 -24.26 -13.84 -3.03
C LEU A 427 -22.98 -14.66 -2.81
N ALA A 428 -21.89 -14.33 -3.51
CA ALA A 428 -20.60 -14.98 -3.33
C ALA A 428 -20.07 -14.85 -1.90
N ILE A 429 -20.19 -13.67 -1.28
CA ILE A 429 -19.78 -13.41 0.11
C ILE A 429 -20.59 -14.26 1.09
N LEU A 430 -21.90 -14.39 0.87
CA LEU A 430 -22.75 -15.26 1.69
C LEU A 430 -22.30 -16.72 1.59
N VAL A 431 -22.04 -17.22 0.38
CA VAL A 431 -21.52 -18.58 0.17
C VAL A 431 -20.14 -18.75 0.82
N TYR A 432 -19.23 -17.79 0.69
CA TYR A 432 -17.93 -17.82 1.36
C TYR A 432 -18.04 -17.85 2.88
N SER A 433 -18.99 -17.11 3.44
CA SER A 433 -19.25 -17.07 4.89
C SER A 433 -19.79 -18.41 5.38
N ILE A 434 -20.75 -19.00 4.67
CA ILE A 434 -21.33 -20.32 5.00
C ILE A 434 -20.27 -21.43 4.92
N MET A 435 -19.40 -21.38 3.91
CA MET A 435 -18.33 -22.38 3.71
C MET A 435 -17.10 -22.15 4.59
N GLY A 436 -17.10 -21.11 5.44
CA GLY A 436 -16.03 -20.83 6.40
C GLY A 436 -14.74 -20.25 5.79
N PHE A 437 -14.81 -19.66 4.60
CA PHE A 437 -13.70 -18.89 4.02
C PHE A 437 -13.57 -17.49 4.67
N LEU A 438 -14.66 -16.99 5.24
CA LEU A 438 -14.74 -15.72 5.95
C LEU A 438 -15.23 -15.96 7.38
N PRO A 439 -14.33 -16.07 8.38
CA PRO A 439 -14.74 -16.12 9.78
C PRO A 439 -15.50 -14.83 10.13
N GLY A 440 -16.65 -14.93 10.80
CA GLY A 440 -17.54 -13.77 11.02
C GLY A 440 -16.89 -12.56 11.71
N LYS A 441 -15.82 -12.78 12.50
CA LYS A 441 -15.02 -11.72 13.13
C LYS A 441 -14.09 -10.96 12.17
N ASP A 442 -13.72 -11.56 11.05
CA ASP A 442 -12.73 -11.04 10.10
C ASP A 442 -13.36 -10.41 8.86
N VAL A 443 -14.66 -10.66 8.58
CA VAL A 443 -15.40 -10.18 7.38
C VAL A 443 -15.25 -8.66 7.18
N TYR A 444 -15.41 -7.89 8.25
CA TYR A 444 -15.41 -6.42 8.18
C TYR A 444 -14.08 -5.78 8.59
N ARG A 445 -13.15 -6.56 9.17
CA ARG A 445 -11.90 -6.04 9.73
C ARG A 445 -10.94 -5.62 8.64
N ASP A 446 -10.83 -6.44 7.59
CA ASP A 446 -9.81 -6.30 6.56
C ASP A 446 -10.32 -5.49 5.34
N VAL A 447 -11.47 -4.82 5.48
CA VAL A 447 -12.05 -3.92 4.47
C VAL A 447 -11.44 -2.53 4.58
N ASP A 448 -11.00 -1.97 3.44
CA ASP A 448 -10.55 -0.57 3.35
C ASP A 448 -11.76 0.39 3.38
N TRP A 449 -12.30 0.59 4.57
CA TRP A 449 -13.41 1.52 4.84
C TRP A 449 -13.16 2.94 4.34
N PRO A 450 -11.95 3.52 4.47
CA PRO A 450 -11.67 4.83 3.90
C PRO A 450 -12.02 4.96 2.42
N ILE A 451 -11.78 3.93 1.59
CA ILE A 451 -12.18 3.95 0.16
C ILE A 451 -13.71 3.98 0.02
N ILE A 452 -14.43 3.20 0.83
CA ILE A 452 -15.90 3.16 0.82
C ILE A 452 -16.47 4.54 1.20
N ILE A 453 -15.93 5.18 2.24
CA ILE A 453 -16.34 6.51 2.68
C ILE A 453 -16.00 7.57 1.64
N LEU A 454 -14.81 7.49 1.03
CA LEU A 454 -14.39 8.38 -0.06
C LEU A 454 -15.39 8.36 -1.21
N LEU A 455 -15.76 7.16 -1.68
CA LEU A 455 -16.71 7.00 -2.77
C LEU A 455 -18.10 7.53 -2.38
N GLY A 456 -18.60 7.14 -1.21
CA GLY A 456 -19.90 7.58 -0.72
C GLY A 456 -20.00 9.10 -0.57
N GLY A 457 -18.94 9.75 -0.09
CA GLY A 457 -18.88 11.20 0.07
C GLY A 457 -18.63 11.98 -1.21
N MET A 458 -17.86 11.42 -2.15
CA MET A 458 -17.53 12.13 -3.38
C MET A 458 -18.64 12.02 -4.44
N ILE A 459 -19.41 10.93 -4.51
CA ILE A 459 -20.51 10.77 -5.50
C ILE A 459 -21.48 11.98 -5.50
N PRO A 460 -21.98 12.46 -4.35
CA PRO A 460 -22.80 13.67 -4.29
C PRO A 460 -22.08 14.93 -4.79
N VAL A 461 -20.76 15.05 -4.55
CA VAL A 461 -19.95 16.18 -5.04
C VAL A 461 -19.87 16.15 -6.58
N GLY A 462 -19.71 14.97 -7.17
CA GLY A 462 -19.77 14.78 -8.62
C GLY A 462 -21.13 15.17 -9.20
N ARG A 463 -22.23 14.75 -8.56
CA ARG A 463 -23.59 15.14 -8.97
C ARG A 463 -23.83 16.64 -8.86
N ALA A 464 -23.30 17.29 -7.83
CA ALA A 464 -23.38 18.74 -7.69
C ALA A 464 -22.60 19.48 -8.80
N LEU A 465 -21.47 18.93 -9.24
CA LEU A 465 -20.71 19.48 -10.36
C LEU A 465 -21.54 19.47 -11.66
N GLU A 466 -22.29 18.40 -11.88
CA GLU A 466 -23.17 18.22 -13.03
C GLU A 466 -24.44 19.08 -12.94
N SER A 467 -25.16 19.03 -11.81
CA SER A 467 -26.44 19.76 -11.64
C SER A 467 -26.28 21.28 -11.68
N THR A 468 -25.11 21.80 -11.30
CA THR A 468 -24.80 23.23 -11.38
C THR A 468 -24.35 23.71 -12.77
N GLY A 469 -24.19 22.80 -13.72
CA GLY A 469 -23.70 23.09 -15.07
C GLY A 469 -22.22 23.50 -15.12
N ALA A 470 -21.45 23.21 -14.06
CA ALA A 470 -20.04 23.55 -13.99
C ALA A 470 -19.20 22.67 -14.92
N THR A 471 -19.64 21.43 -15.15
CA THR A 471 -19.03 20.49 -16.11
C THR A 471 -18.99 21.07 -17.53
N GLU A 472 -20.08 21.70 -17.99
CA GLU A 472 -20.19 22.33 -19.31
C GLU A 472 -19.26 23.54 -19.46
N LEU A 473 -19.01 24.28 -18.38
CA LEU A 473 -18.04 25.38 -18.38
C LEU A 473 -16.60 24.88 -18.55
N VAL A 474 -16.23 23.82 -17.85
CA VAL A 474 -14.90 23.20 -18.02
C VAL A 474 -14.77 22.63 -19.42
N ALA A 475 -15.78 21.89 -19.87
CA ALA A 475 -15.79 21.29 -21.20
C ALA A 475 -15.67 22.35 -22.31
N SER A 476 -16.43 23.44 -22.24
CA SER A 476 -16.37 24.52 -23.23
C SER A 476 -15.04 25.25 -23.24
N SER A 477 -14.42 25.43 -22.07
CA SER A 477 -13.07 25.99 -21.97
C SER A 477 -12.04 25.08 -22.65
N ILE A 478 -12.11 23.77 -22.40
CA ILE A 478 -11.19 22.80 -23.01
C ILE A 478 -11.42 22.70 -24.52
N VAL A 479 -12.67 22.62 -24.98
CA VAL A 479 -13.01 22.56 -26.41
C VAL A 479 -12.57 23.84 -27.12
N SER A 480 -12.75 25.01 -26.52
CA SER A 480 -12.29 26.29 -27.11
C SER A 480 -10.76 26.36 -27.23
N ILE A 481 -10.03 25.85 -26.23
CA ILE A 481 -8.55 25.81 -26.27
C ILE A 481 -8.04 24.76 -27.27
N THR A 482 -8.82 23.71 -27.51
CA THR A 482 -8.48 22.60 -28.41
C THR A 482 -9.13 22.72 -29.79
N GLU A 483 -9.72 23.88 -30.10
CA GLU A 483 -10.39 24.12 -31.37
C GLU A 483 -9.40 23.94 -32.54
N GLY A 484 -9.80 23.16 -33.54
CA GLY A 484 -8.96 22.80 -34.69
C GLY A 484 -7.96 21.67 -34.46
N LEU A 485 -7.85 21.13 -33.24
CA LEU A 485 -7.06 19.92 -32.98
C LEU A 485 -7.85 18.65 -33.35
N PRO A 486 -7.17 17.59 -33.83
CA PRO A 486 -7.80 16.29 -33.99
C PRO A 486 -8.30 15.72 -32.66
N ILE A 487 -9.43 14.99 -32.69
CA ILE A 487 -10.08 14.44 -31.48
C ILE A 487 -9.14 13.53 -30.66
N TYR A 488 -8.22 12.80 -31.31
CA TYR A 488 -7.24 11.97 -30.60
C TYR A 488 -6.29 12.80 -29.71
N MET A 489 -6.02 14.07 -30.04
CA MET A 489 -5.22 14.96 -29.20
C MET A 489 -6.00 15.41 -27.97
N VAL A 490 -7.31 15.67 -28.11
CA VAL A 490 -8.18 15.98 -26.98
C VAL A 490 -8.27 14.78 -26.03
N LEU A 491 -8.42 13.57 -26.59
CA LEU A 491 -8.42 12.33 -25.81
C LEU A 491 -7.08 12.13 -25.08
N THR A 492 -5.96 12.42 -25.75
CA THR A 492 -4.62 12.40 -25.15
C THR A 492 -4.49 13.41 -24.01
N LEU A 493 -5.00 14.63 -24.19
CA LEU A 493 -5.00 15.67 -23.17
C LEU A 493 -5.77 15.23 -21.93
N ILE A 494 -6.96 14.63 -22.09
CA ILE A 494 -7.77 14.12 -20.98
C ILE A 494 -7.05 13.00 -20.24
N LEU A 495 -6.51 12.02 -21.00
CA LEU A 495 -5.75 10.91 -20.44
C LEU A 495 -4.58 11.43 -19.60
N VAL A 496 -3.71 12.25 -20.18
CA VAL A 496 -2.51 12.79 -19.51
C VAL A 496 -2.88 13.66 -18.32
N THR A 497 -3.90 14.51 -18.43
CA THR A 497 -4.35 15.35 -17.32
C THR A 497 -4.86 14.48 -16.15
N THR A 498 -5.57 13.40 -16.47
CA THR A 498 -6.08 12.47 -15.46
C THR A 498 -4.94 11.69 -14.80
N MET A 499 -3.92 11.26 -15.56
CA MET A 499 -2.70 10.62 -15.02
C MET A 499 -2.02 11.53 -14.00
N PHE A 500 -1.70 12.78 -14.39
CA PHE A 500 -1.07 13.75 -13.50
C PHE A 500 -1.89 14.04 -12.25
N LEU A 501 -3.22 14.13 -12.39
CA LEU A 501 -4.10 14.34 -11.24
C LEU A 501 -4.08 13.12 -10.30
N SER A 502 -4.01 11.91 -10.85
CA SER A 502 -3.91 10.65 -10.10
C SER A 502 -2.59 10.47 -9.35
N ASP A 503 -1.51 11.12 -9.77
CA ASP A 503 -0.24 11.08 -9.04
C ASP A 503 -0.25 11.92 -7.77
N ILE A 504 -1.18 12.88 -7.67
CA ILE A 504 -1.26 13.86 -6.58
C ILE A 504 -2.41 13.50 -5.62
N ILE A 505 -3.48 12.91 -6.16
CA ILE A 505 -4.74 12.68 -5.48
C ILE A 505 -5.06 11.18 -5.51
N ASN A 506 -5.90 10.72 -4.59
CA ASN A 506 -6.41 9.36 -4.64
C ASN A 506 -7.09 9.06 -5.99
N ASN A 507 -6.65 7.99 -6.66
CA ASN A 507 -7.16 7.47 -7.92
C ASN A 507 -8.71 7.48 -8.05
N ALA A 508 -9.43 7.07 -7.01
CA ALA A 508 -10.89 7.03 -7.02
C ALA A 508 -11.51 8.43 -7.10
N ALA A 509 -10.96 9.40 -6.36
CA ALA A 509 -11.42 10.78 -6.41
C ALA A 509 -11.13 11.42 -7.77
N THR A 510 -9.94 11.14 -8.34
CA THR A 510 -9.57 11.57 -9.69
C THR A 510 -10.57 11.09 -10.74
N ALA A 511 -10.91 9.79 -10.74
CA ALA A 511 -11.89 9.24 -11.67
C ALA A 511 -13.27 9.90 -11.53
N LEU A 512 -13.72 10.15 -10.30
CA LEU A 512 -15.04 10.73 -10.06
C LEU A 512 -15.14 12.20 -10.51
N VAL A 513 -14.05 12.98 -10.38
CA VAL A 513 -14.03 14.37 -10.86
C VAL A 513 -13.89 14.42 -12.38
N MET A 514 -13.03 13.58 -12.95
CA MET A 514 -12.73 13.62 -14.39
C MET A 514 -13.82 12.98 -15.26
N ALA A 515 -14.58 12.01 -14.75
CA ALA A 515 -15.66 11.35 -15.49
C ALA A 515 -16.71 12.33 -16.05
N PRO A 516 -17.38 13.17 -15.25
CA PRO A 516 -18.34 14.14 -15.76
C PRO A 516 -17.69 15.13 -16.72
N ILE A 517 -16.49 15.62 -16.40
CA ILE A 517 -15.75 16.57 -17.26
C ILE A 517 -15.50 15.96 -18.65
N SER A 518 -15.05 14.71 -18.69
CA SER A 518 -14.76 14.01 -19.95
C SER A 518 -16.01 13.78 -20.80
N VAL A 519 -17.14 13.46 -20.17
CA VAL A 519 -18.45 13.30 -20.84
C VAL A 519 -18.95 14.64 -21.37
N GLY A 520 -18.82 15.72 -20.60
CA GLY A 520 -19.15 17.06 -21.05
C GLY A 520 -18.37 17.48 -22.30
N ILE A 521 -17.08 17.13 -22.37
CA ILE A 521 -16.23 17.39 -23.55
C ILE A 521 -16.71 16.56 -24.75
N ALA A 522 -16.94 15.25 -24.56
CA ALA A 522 -17.43 14.37 -25.62
C ALA A 522 -18.77 14.85 -26.20
N ASN A 523 -19.71 15.25 -25.33
CA ASN A 523 -21.01 15.79 -25.72
C ASN A 523 -20.88 17.09 -26.54
N GLN A 524 -19.97 18.00 -26.16
CA GLN A 524 -19.74 19.23 -26.92
C GLN A 524 -19.07 18.99 -28.26
N LEU A 525 -18.20 17.98 -28.36
CA LEU A 525 -17.59 17.56 -29.61
C LEU A 525 -18.53 16.73 -30.50
N GLY A 526 -19.68 16.30 -29.96
CA GLY A 526 -20.65 15.48 -30.69
C GLY A 526 -20.17 14.06 -30.97
N VAL A 527 -19.32 13.50 -30.12
CA VAL A 527 -18.71 12.17 -30.25
C VAL A 527 -19.16 11.22 -29.14
N ASN A 528 -18.90 9.93 -29.30
CA ASN A 528 -19.17 8.91 -28.29
C ASN A 528 -18.43 9.22 -26.98
N ILE A 529 -19.11 9.03 -25.86
CA ILE A 529 -18.59 9.22 -24.50
C ILE A 529 -17.68 8.07 -24.03
N ASP A 530 -17.84 6.86 -24.59
CA ASP A 530 -17.14 5.65 -24.14
C ASP A 530 -15.60 5.75 -24.26
N PRO A 531 -15.03 6.30 -25.35
CA PRO A 531 -13.59 6.55 -25.46
C PRO A 531 -13.05 7.47 -24.37
N PHE A 532 -13.81 8.52 -24.04
CA PHE A 532 -13.44 9.53 -23.05
C PHE A 532 -13.48 8.97 -21.63
N LEU A 533 -14.52 8.21 -21.32
CA LEU A 533 -14.64 7.48 -20.06
C LEU A 533 -13.51 6.45 -19.89
N MET A 534 -13.16 5.71 -20.95
CA MET A 534 -12.03 4.78 -20.92
C MET A 534 -10.68 5.48 -20.74
N ALA A 535 -10.48 6.64 -21.37
CA ALA A 535 -9.28 7.46 -21.14
C ALA A 535 -9.18 7.91 -19.67
N VAL A 536 -10.29 8.31 -19.04
CA VAL A 536 -10.31 8.63 -17.61
C VAL A 536 -10.04 7.39 -16.75
N ALA A 537 -10.64 6.24 -17.06
CA ALA A 537 -10.43 5.00 -16.30
C ALA A 537 -8.95 4.57 -16.27
N ILE A 538 -8.30 4.60 -17.44
CA ILE A 538 -6.88 4.28 -17.59
C ILE A 538 -6.02 5.34 -16.91
N GLY A 539 -6.29 6.62 -17.18
CA GLY A 539 -5.52 7.72 -16.62
C GLY A 539 -5.55 7.75 -15.09
N ALA A 540 -6.74 7.60 -14.50
CA ALA A 540 -6.93 7.58 -13.04
C ALA A 540 -6.37 6.31 -12.37
N SER A 541 -5.92 5.34 -13.16
CA SER A 541 -5.28 4.13 -12.66
C SER A 541 -3.76 4.16 -12.82
N CYS A 542 -3.20 5.18 -13.49
CA CYS A 542 -1.77 5.35 -13.70
C CYS A 542 -1.20 6.36 -12.72
N ALA A 543 -0.78 5.88 -11.56
CA ALA A 543 -0.12 6.69 -10.53
C ALA A 543 1.31 6.16 -10.32
N PHE A 544 2.22 6.47 -11.26
CA PHE A 544 3.57 5.91 -11.28
C PHE A 544 4.65 6.94 -10.93
N LEU A 545 4.34 8.25 -10.93
CA LEU A 545 5.36 9.29 -10.73
C LEU A 545 5.73 9.51 -9.27
N THR A 546 4.81 9.20 -8.34
CA THR A 546 4.99 9.50 -6.92
C THR A 546 4.70 8.30 -6.00
N PRO A 547 5.29 8.25 -4.80
CA PRO A 547 4.96 7.24 -3.79
C PRO A 547 3.56 7.41 -3.19
N ILE A 548 3.01 8.64 -3.23
CA ILE A 548 1.74 8.99 -2.58
C ILE A 548 0.52 8.79 -3.49
N GLY A 549 0.70 8.76 -4.82
CA GLY A 549 -0.38 8.57 -5.77
C GLY A 549 -1.10 7.23 -5.59
N HIS A 550 -0.39 6.18 -5.18
CA HIS A 550 -0.99 4.87 -4.92
C HIS A 550 -0.41 4.17 -3.70
N GLN A 551 -1.29 3.56 -2.89
CA GLN A 551 -0.91 2.82 -1.66
C GLN A 551 0.16 1.73 -1.93
N SER A 552 0.08 1.05 -3.08
CA SER A 552 1.11 0.09 -3.52
C SER A 552 2.52 0.67 -3.55
N ASN A 553 2.67 1.91 -4.02
CA ASN A 553 3.98 2.57 -4.09
C ASN A 553 4.45 2.92 -2.66
N THR A 554 3.57 3.46 -1.82
CA THR A 554 3.91 3.77 -0.42
C THR A 554 4.39 2.54 0.35
N LEU A 555 3.75 1.37 0.15
CA LEU A 555 4.10 0.14 0.87
C LEU A 555 5.49 -0.39 0.53
N VAL A 556 5.98 -0.17 -0.68
CA VAL A 556 7.32 -0.62 -1.11
C VAL A 556 8.40 0.42 -0.84
N MET A 557 8.03 1.67 -0.57
CA MET A 557 8.96 2.77 -0.35
C MET A 557 9.96 2.47 0.76
N GLY A 558 9.48 2.04 1.93
CA GLY A 558 10.34 1.76 3.07
C GLY A 558 11.21 0.50 2.90
N PRO A 559 10.63 -0.68 2.65
CA PRO A 559 11.40 -1.92 2.48
C PRO A 559 12.33 -1.91 1.26
N GLY A 560 12.02 -1.12 0.23
CA GLY A 560 12.88 -0.91 -0.93
C GLY A 560 13.88 0.24 -0.78
N GLY A 561 13.81 1.01 0.32
CA GLY A 561 14.63 2.20 0.55
C GLY A 561 14.50 3.26 -0.54
N TYR A 562 13.33 3.38 -1.18
CA TYR A 562 13.11 4.35 -2.26
C TYR A 562 12.83 5.74 -1.68
N GLN A 563 13.29 6.77 -2.40
CA GLN A 563 12.91 8.15 -2.15
C GLN A 563 11.87 8.62 -3.16
N PHE A 564 11.21 9.74 -2.85
CA PHE A 564 10.20 10.35 -3.71
C PHE A 564 10.71 10.55 -5.16
N GLY A 565 11.95 11.03 -5.31
CA GLY A 565 12.60 11.28 -6.60
C GLY A 565 13.07 10.03 -7.37
N ASP A 566 12.80 8.82 -6.86
CA ASP A 566 13.17 7.57 -7.55
C ASP A 566 12.03 7.08 -8.45
N TYR A 567 10.76 7.37 -8.11
CA TYR A 567 9.57 6.85 -8.80
C TYR A 567 9.45 7.35 -10.24
N TRP A 568 9.53 8.67 -10.46
CA TRP A 568 9.39 9.26 -11.81
C TRP A 568 10.43 8.73 -12.82
N ARG A 569 11.59 8.21 -12.38
CA ARG A 569 12.62 7.69 -13.28
C ARG A 569 12.16 6.45 -14.05
N MET A 570 11.37 5.60 -13.41
CA MET A 570 10.74 4.44 -14.04
C MET A 570 9.30 4.74 -14.46
N GLY A 571 8.59 5.55 -13.68
CA GLY A 571 7.20 5.91 -13.89
C GLY A 571 6.96 6.74 -15.14
N LEU A 572 7.73 7.81 -15.36
CA LEU A 572 7.52 8.69 -16.51
C LEU A 572 7.70 7.97 -17.85
N PRO A 573 8.75 7.16 -18.08
CA PRO A 573 8.85 6.36 -19.30
C PRO A 573 7.68 5.38 -19.46
N LEU A 574 7.23 4.76 -18.36
CA LEU A 574 6.10 3.84 -18.39
C LEU A 574 4.80 4.57 -18.76
N GLU A 575 4.54 5.75 -18.19
CA GLU A 575 3.36 6.56 -18.53
C GLU A 575 3.37 7.00 -19.98
N ILE A 576 4.52 7.43 -20.52
CA ILE A 576 4.65 7.77 -21.94
C ILE A 576 4.29 6.55 -22.81
N ILE A 577 4.79 5.36 -22.47
CA ILE A 577 4.45 4.11 -23.17
C ILE A 577 2.94 3.86 -23.09
N ILE A 578 2.34 3.99 -21.90
CA ILE A 578 0.91 3.81 -21.68
C ILE A 578 0.12 4.80 -22.53
N THR A 579 0.44 6.09 -22.52
CA THR A 579 -0.23 7.12 -23.34
C THR A 579 -0.18 6.79 -24.83
N LEU A 580 1.00 6.42 -25.35
CA LEU A 580 1.20 6.08 -26.77
C LEU A 580 0.40 4.86 -27.22
N ILE A 581 0.18 3.89 -26.32
CA ILE A 581 -0.55 2.65 -26.61
C ILE A 581 -2.05 2.83 -26.38
N SER A 582 -2.43 3.55 -25.33
CA SER A 582 -3.82 3.65 -24.88
C SER A 582 -4.66 4.41 -25.89
N VAL A 583 -4.18 5.54 -26.41
CA VAL A 583 -4.98 6.39 -27.31
C VAL A 583 -5.36 5.65 -28.61
N PRO A 584 -4.45 4.99 -29.34
CA PRO A 584 -4.82 4.19 -30.50
C PRO A 584 -5.76 3.02 -30.16
N LEU A 585 -5.48 2.28 -29.06
CA LEU A 585 -6.31 1.14 -28.68
C LEU A 585 -7.72 1.56 -28.27
N ILE A 586 -7.86 2.66 -27.53
CA ILE A 586 -9.16 3.22 -27.16
C ILE A 586 -9.95 3.52 -28.43
N LEU A 587 -9.37 4.17 -29.43
CA LEU A 587 -10.05 4.53 -30.67
C LEU A 587 -10.41 3.30 -31.55
N ILE A 588 -9.65 2.22 -31.46
CA ILE A 588 -9.91 0.97 -32.20
C ILE A 588 -11.05 0.18 -31.53
N VAL A 589 -11.04 0.08 -30.20
CA VAL A 589 -12.00 -0.71 -29.43
C VAL A 589 -13.31 0.05 -29.25
N TRP A 590 -13.22 1.37 -29.02
CA TRP A 590 -14.32 2.30 -28.82
C TRP A 590 -14.23 3.38 -29.91
N PRO A 591 -14.88 3.21 -31.06
CA PRO A 591 -14.89 4.22 -32.10
C PRO A 591 -15.63 5.49 -31.64
N LEU A 592 -15.13 6.64 -32.11
CA LEU A 592 -15.64 7.99 -31.83
C LEU A 592 -17.07 8.21 -32.31
#